data_AF-A0A7G9YDT4-F1
#
_entry.id   AF-A0A7G9YDT4-F1
#
_cell.length_a   1.000
_cell.length_b   1.000
_cell.length_c   1.000
_cell.angle_alpha   90.00
_cell.angle_beta   90.00
_cell.angle_gamma   90.00
#
_symmetry.space_group_name_H-M   'P 1'
#
loop_
_entity.id
_entity.type
_entity.pdbx_description
1 polymer ?
#
loop_
_entity_poly.entity_id
_entity_poly.type
_entity_poly.pdbx_seq_one_letter_code
_entity_poly.pdbx_strand_id
1 'polypeptide(L)'
;MNERTKNFLREKFKEYYLEYPIQLPPGFESREWGFVMFDALPKIVMYRHKSFHSRPEALEYLRSMAPAHAFFSVAYYERPEAGTMADKHWTGADLIFDLDADHLPDAPKSYSAMLANVKDETLKLLDFLTNDFRFSEDLIDIVFSGGRGYHIHVRDQRVRTLGSAQRREIVDYVSGAGLSLKPESISSPISEIPREGMGGWARNINKWIVGYLRDLKDPETAVNKLQEIDGIGAAKAKNLVDGGLLDSVSDANIERIQRGEIKFLTGVQRSFWNRMILKAMQEIGASVDEPVTGDIKRLIRLPTSLHGGSSMRVVPLTLQTIEMFDPLNDAVVFSDREISVAAESPASCDLRGNHFEIEEGVSTVPEYAGIHLMCRGAVEYVKRL
;
A
#
# COMPACT_ATOMS: atom_id res chain seq x y z
N MET A 1 13.40 4.19 25.03
CA MET A 1 13.30 5.64 24.79
C MET A 1 13.24 6.39 26.10
N ASN A 2 14.34 7.07 26.45
CA ASN A 2 14.42 7.91 27.64
C ASN A 2 13.85 9.33 27.39
N GLU A 3 13.69 10.12 28.45
CA GLU A 3 13.12 11.47 28.38
C GLU A 3 13.98 12.46 27.56
N ARG A 4 15.29 12.27 27.53
CA ARG A 4 16.19 13.12 26.74
C ARG A 4 15.95 12.92 25.24
N THR A 5 15.84 11.66 24.81
CA THR A 5 15.52 11.29 23.43
C THR A 5 14.14 11.78 23.04
N LYS A 6 13.12 11.62 23.89
CA LYS A 6 11.77 12.17 23.65
C LYS A 6 11.79 13.68 23.42
N ASN A 7 12.49 14.42 24.27
CA ASN A 7 12.60 15.88 24.14
C ASN A 7 13.30 16.28 22.85
N PHE A 8 14.41 15.62 22.51
CA PHE A 8 15.12 15.86 21.26
C PHE A 8 14.24 15.57 20.03
N LEU A 9 13.56 14.42 19.99
CA LEU A 9 12.65 14.08 18.90
C LEU A 9 11.50 15.06 18.78
N ARG A 10 10.91 15.50 19.90
CA ARG A 10 9.85 16.51 19.91
C ARG A 10 10.33 17.84 19.34
N GLU A 11 11.54 18.28 19.71
CA GLU A 11 12.15 19.50 19.15
C GLU A 11 12.35 19.36 17.63
N LYS A 12 12.86 18.22 17.16
CA LYS A 12 13.05 17.95 15.73
C LYS A 12 11.74 17.90 14.95
N PHE A 13 10.71 17.27 15.51
CA PHE A 13 9.38 17.25 14.90
C PHE A 13 8.77 18.65 14.90
N LYS A 14 9.01 19.45 15.93
CA LYS A 14 8.56 20.85 16.00
C LYS A 14 9.22 21.71 14.92
N GLU A 15 10.54 21.57 14.73
CA GLU A 15 11.28 22.20 13.63
C GLU A 15 10.62 21.85 12.28
N TYR A 16 10.33 20.57 12.06
CA TYR A 16 9.64 20.13 10.85
C TYR A 16 8.26 20.79 10.66
N TYR A 17 7.39 20.79 11.69
CA TYR A 17 6.04 21.38 11.58
C TYR A 17 6.05 22.91 11.42
N LEU A 18 7.14 23.58 11.81
CA LEU A 18 7.35 25.01 11.61
C LEU A 18 7.85 25.33 10.19
N GLU A 19 8.74 24.51 9.65
CA GLU A 19 9.39 24.72 8.36
C GLU A 19 8.55 24.22 7.17
N TYR A 20 7.96 23.03 7.29
CA TYR A 20 7.29 22.36 6.17
C TYR A 20 5.78 22.62 6.15
N PRO A 21 5.19 22.85 4.95
CA PRO A 21 3.76 23.06 4.82
C PRO A 21 2.99 21.76 5.12
N ILE A 22 1.93 21.88 5.93
CA ILE A 22 1.01 20.77 6.20
C ILE A 22 -0.23 20.86 5.31
N GLN A 23 -0.52 19.76 4.61
CA GLN A 23 -1.73 19.54 3.85
C GLN A 23 -2.85 19.07 4.77
N LEU A 24 -3.87 19.90 4.94
CA LEU A 24 -5.10 19.52 5.65
C LEU A 24 -6.00 18.68 4.74
N PRO A 25 -6.72 17.68 5.30
CA PRO A 25 -7.62 16.85 4.52
C PRO A 25 -8.84 17.66 4.04
N PRO A 26 -9.44 17.30 2.89
CA PRO A 26 -10.70 17.88 2.46
C PRO A 26 -11.79 17.76 3.54
N GLY A 27 -12.50 18.87 3.79
CA GLY A 27 -13.55 18.93 4.81
C GLY A 27 -13.05 18.80 6.25
N PHE A 28 -11.79 19.17 6.53
CA PHE A 28 -11.15 18.97 7.85
C PHE A 28 -11.96 19.47 9.06
N GLU A 29 -12.82 20.47 8.88
CA GLU A 29 -13.69 21.06 9.92
C GLU A 29 -14.77 20.09 10.38
N SER A 30 -15.19 19.18 9.50
CA SER A 30 -16.21 18.16 9.76
C SER A 30 -15.59 16.80 10.15
N ARG A 31 -14.30 16.78 10.50
CA ARG A 31 -13.57 15.54 10.80
C ARG A 31 -13.09 15.52 12.23
N GLU A 32 -13.10 14.34 12.83
CA GLU A 32 -12.42 14.11 14.09
C GLU A 32 -10.91 14.04 13.85
N TRP A 33 -10.15 14.62 14.76
CA TRP A 33 -8.70 14.54 14.80
C TRP A 33 -8.22 13.70 16.00
N GLY A 34 -7.12 12.99 15.77
CA GLY A 34 -6.46 12.15 16.77
C GLY A 34 -4.95 12.38 16.78
N PHE A 35 -4.34 12.39 17.95
CA PHE A 35 -2.91 12.65 18.11
C PHE A 35 -2.25 11.68 19.09
N VAL A 36 -0.99 11.34 18.83
CA VAL A 36 -0.12 10.66 19.80
C VAL A 36 1.06 11.58 20.07
N MET A 37 1.34 11.81 21.35
CA MET A 37 2.38 12.72 21.82
C MET A 37 3.61 11.93 22.29
N PHE A 38 4.79 12.57 22.25
CA PHE A 38 6.06 11.92 22.62
C PHE A 38 6.15 11.55 24.11
N ASP A 39 5.51 12.32 24.98
CA ASP A 39 5.47 12.10 26.44
C ASP A 39 4.87 10.73 26.80
N ALA A 40 3.83 10.31 26.08
CA ALA A 40 3.16 9.04 26.28
C ALA A 40 3.97 7.83 25.79
N LEU A 41 4.92 8.01 24.86
CA LEU A 41 5.70 6.90 24.29
C LEU A 41 6.55 6.19 25.37
N PRO A 42 6.75 4.86 25.29
CA PRO A 42 6.33 3.97 24.20
C PRO A 42 4.86 3.56 24.25
N LYS A 43 4.09 3.93 25.28
CA LYS A 43 2.66 3.64 25.35
C LYS A 43 1.92 4.50 24.33
N ILE A 44 1.27 3.87 23.37
CA ILE A 44 0.43 4.58 22.39
C ILE A 44 -0.85 5.04 23.09
N VAL A 45 -0.89 6.31 23.49
CA VAL A 45 -2.09 6.98 24.00
C VAL A 45 -2.58 7.95 22.94
N MET A 46 -3.80 7.70 22.45
CA MET A 46 -4.39 8.53 21.41
C MET A 46 -5.33 9.57 22.01
N TYR A 47 -4.97 10.84 21.85
CA TYR A 47 -5.79 12.00 22.20
C TYR A 47 -6.79 12.26 21.06
N ARG A 48 -8.05 11.87 21.28
CA ARG A 48 -9.15 11.88 20.28
C ARG A 48 -10.16 13.00 20.54
N HIS A 49 -11.24 13.02 19.75
CA HIS A 49 -12.36 13.96 19.87
C HIS A 49 -11.94 15.44 19.74
N LYS A 50 -10.96 15.69 18.87
CA LYS A 50 -10.58 17.05 18.47
C LYS A 50 -11.23 17.42 17.14
N SER A 51 -11.51 18.69 16.97
CA SER A 51 -11.90 19.30 15.70
C SER A 51 -11.26 20.69 15.61
N PHE A 52 -11.19 21.24 14.40
CA PHE A 52 -10.63 22.56 14.14
C PHE A 52 -11.58 23.31 13.22
N HIS A 53 -11.83 24.59 13.50
CA HIS A 53 -12.77 25.42 12.77
C HIS A 53 -12.08 26.36 11.76
N SER A 54 -10.75 26.33 11.71
CA SER A 54 -10.00 27.10 10.72
C SER A 54 -8.64 26.48 10.43
N ARG A 55 -8.10 26.75 9.24
CA ARG A 55 -6.75 26.33 8.86
C ARG A 55 -5.68 26.86 9.82
N PRO A 56 -5.66 28.15 10.23
CA PRO A 56 -4.66 28.64 11.18
C PRO A 56 -4.68 27.89 12.51
N GLU A 57 -5.85 27.58 13.05
CA GLU A 57 -6.00 26.84 14.31
C GLU A 57 -5.37 25.45 14.24
N ALA A 58 -5.69 24.68 13.19
CA ALA A 58 -5.13 23.34 12.99
C ALA A 58 -3.60 23.37 12.85
N LEU A 59 -3.07 24.34 12.08
CA LEU A 59 -1.63 24.49 11.88
C LEU A 59 -0.92 24.93 13.16
N GLU A 60 -1.50 25.86 13.92
CA GLU A 60 -0.95 26.31 15.19
C GLU A 60 -0.89 25.16 16.20
N TYR A 61 -1.93 24.32 16.26
CA TYR A 61 -1.94 23.14 17.11
C TYR A 61 -0.79 22.17 16.77
N LEU A 62 -0.60 21.85 15.49
CA LEU A 62 0.49 20.96 15.05
C LEU A 62 1.88 21.52 15.37
N ARG A 63 2.09 22.82 15.14
CA ARG A 63 3.35 23.52 15.41
C ARG A 63 3.66 23.63 16.91
N SER A 64 2.63 23.87 17.70
CA SER A 64 2.77 24.05 19.15
C SER A 64 2.95 22.71 19.86
N MET A 65 2.14 21.71 19.50
CA MET A 65 2.13 20.40 20.17
C MET A 65 3.19 19.44 19.64
N ALA A 66 3.60 19.58 18.37
CA ALA A 66 4.56 18.72 17.69
C ALA A 66 4.32 17.21 17.93
N PRO A 67 3.14 16.68 17.53
CA PRO A 67 2.76 15.31 17.84
C PRO A 67 3.67 14.31 17.13
N ALA A 68 3.96 13.19 17.80
CA ALA A 68 4.66 12.05 17.21
C ALA A 68 3.84 11.43 16.07
N HIS A 69 2.51 11.40 16.21
CA HIS A 69 1.61 10.99 15.15
C HIS A 69 0.37 11.88 15.10
N ALA A 70 -0.03 12.29 13.90
CA ALA A 70 -1.27 13.02 13.65
C ALA A 70 -2.20 12.21 12.73
N PHE A 71 -3.48 12.20 13.06
CA PHE A 71 -4.52 11.47 12.36
C PHE A 71 -5.79 12.30 12.23
N PHE A 72 -6.62 11.95 11.25
CA PHE A 72 -7.96 12.48 11.06
C PHE A 72 -8.92 11.34 10.69
N SER A 73 -10.21 11.51 10.95
CA SER A 73 -11.21 10.49 10.62
C SER A 73 -11.47 10.44 9.13
N VAL A 74 -11.60 9.24 8.56
CA VAL A 74 -12.13 9.04 7.21
C VAL A 74 -13.60 9.46 7.10
N ALA A 75 -14.30 9.44 8.25
CA ALA A 75 -15.66 9.91 8.42
C ALA A 75 -15.76 11.44 8.45
N TYR A 76 -16.93 11.90 8.05
CA TYR A 76 -17.44 13.25 8.22
C TYR A 76 -18.56 13.25 9.28
N TYR A 77 -18.60 14.29 10.09
CA TYR A 77 -19.49 14.46 11.23
C TYR A 77 -20.04 15.88 11.26
N GLU A 78 -21.24 16.06 11.79
CA GLU A 78 -21.73 17.41 12.14
C GLU A 78 -21.07 17.93 13.42
N ARG A 79 -20.75 17.02 14.36
CA ARG A 79 -20.14 17.33 15.66
C ARG A 79 -18.90 16.47 15.92
N PRO A 80 -17.80 16.67 15.19
CA PRO A 80 -16.62 15.79 15.25
C PRO A 80 -15.97 15.66 16.64
N GLU A 81 -16.08 16.68 17.48
CA GLU A 81 -15.58 16.74 18.86
C GLU A 81 -16.46 16.03 19.91
N ALA A 82 -17.65 15.55 19.54
CA ALA A 82 -18.53 14.91 20.51
C ALA A 82 -17.89 13.64 21.11
N GLY A 83 -18.10 13.42 22.42
CA GLY A 83 -17.47 12.33 23.17
C GLY A 83 -18.01 10.94 22.81
N THR A 84 -19.24 10.86 22.29
CA THR A 84 -19.86 9.58 21.87
C THR A 84 -20.16 9.58 20.38
N MET A 85 -20.19 8.38 19.78
CA MET A 85 -20.48 8.25 18.35
C MET A 85 -21.90 8.64 17.96
N ALA A 86 -22.88 8.48 18.86
CA ALA A 86 -24.25 8.88 18.62
C ALA A 86 -24.35 10.40 18.46
N ASP A 87 -23.63 11.13 19.32
CA ASP A 87 -23.66 12.60 19.36
C ASP A 87 -22.86 13.26 18.23
N LYS A 88 -21.99 12.51 17.53
CA LYS A 88 -21.21 13.05 16.40
C LYS A 88 -22.04 13.35 15.16
N HIS A 89 -23.17 12.66 14.98
CA HIS A 89 -23.99 12.67 13.76
C HIS A 89 -23.16 12.42 12.49
N TRP A 90 -22.92 11.14 12.18
CA TRP A 90 -22.17 10.72 10.98
C TRP A 90 -22.90 11.12 9.69
N THR A 91 -22.18 11.73 8.73
CA THR A 91 -22.75 12.21 7.45
C THR A 91 -22.15 11.52 6.22
N GLY A 92 -21.12 10.69 6.40
CA GLY A 92 -20.45 9.97 5.31
C GLY A 92 -19.03 9.58 5.69
N ALA A 93 -18.37 8.81 4.83
CA ALA A 93 -16.94 8.50 4.96
C ALA A 93 -16.29 8.30 3.59
N ASP A 94 -15.03 8.73 3.45
CA ASP A 94 -14.21 8.34 2.31
C ASP A 94 -14.13 6.81 2.22
N LEU A 95 -14.03 6.25 1.02
CA LEU A 95 -13.64 4.85 0.84
C LEU A 95 -12.12 4.77 0.94
N ILE A 96 -11.63 4.03 1.93
CA ILE A 96 -10.21 3.90 2.15
C ILE A 96 -9.75 2.46 1.96
N PHE A 97 -8.52 2.31 1.50
CA PHE A 97 -7.79 1.05 1.48
C PHE A 97 -6.46 1.26 2.20
N ASP A 98 -6.08 0.31 3.03
CA ASP A 98 -4.81 0.31 3.76
C ASP A 98 -4.03 -0.92 3.32
N LEU A 99 -2.83 -0.68 2.79
CA LEU A 99 -1.89 -1.71 2.38
C LEU A 99 -0.67 -1.58 3.28
N ASP A 100 -0.52 -2.48 4.25
CA ASP A 100 0.67 -2.60 5.10
C ASP A 100 1.46 -3.84 4.67
N ALA A 101 2.77 -3.70 4.52
CA ALA A 101 3.67 -4.78 4.14
C ALA A 101 3.62 -5.98 5.12
N ASP A 102 3.23 -5.77 6.39
CA ASP A 102 3.03 -6.85 7.36
C ASP A 102 1.85 -7.77 7.02
N HIS A 103 0.88 -7.30 6.24
CA HIS A 103 -0.33 -8.05 5.87
C HIS A 103 -0.18 -8.76 4.53
N LEU A 104 0.96 -8.60 3.85
CA LEU A 104 1.20 -9.23 2.56
C LEU A 104 1.72 -10.66 2.73
N PRO A 105 1.25 -11.62 1.90
CA PRO A 105 1.82 -12.96 1.88
C PRO A 105 3.29 -12.91 1.46
N ASP A 106 4.08 -13.86 1.96
CA ASP A 106 5.49 -14.04 1.60
C ASP A 106 6.35 -12.76 1.72
N ALA A 107 6.07 -11.96 2.76
CA ALA A 107 6.76 -10.70 3.01
C ALA A 107 8.30 -10.87 2.91
N PRO A 108 8.97 -10.10 2.04
CA PRO A 108 10.41 -10.17 1.88
C PRO A 108 11.17 -9.94 3.19
N LYS A 109 12.40 -10.48 3.28
CA LYS A 109 13.21 -10.36 4.50
C LYS A 109 13.78 -8.96 4.75
N SER A 110 14.01 -8.17 3.69
CA SER A 110 14.55 -6.82 3.83
C SER A 110 13.44 -5.78 3.82
N TYR A 111 13.63 -4.71 4.60
CA TYR A 111 12.68 -3.60 4.69
C TYR A 111 12.44 -2.93 3.33
N SER A 112 13.49 -2.78 2.50
CA SER A 112 13.38 -2.24 1.14
C SER A 112 12.54 -3.11 0.21
N ALA A 113 12.72 -4.43 0.26
CA ALA A 113 11.94 -5.35 -0.55
C ALA A 113 10.47 -5.42 -0.07
N MET A 114 10.22 -5.34 1.24
CA MET A 114 8.86 -5.19 1.78
C MET A 114 8.16 -3.94 1.23
N LEU A 115 8.86 -2.80 1.19
CA LEU A 115 8.32 -1.54 0.65
C LEU A 115 8.07 -1.60 -0.87
N ALA A 116 8.91 -2.32 -1.62
CA ALA A 116 8.69 -2.57 -3.05
C ALA A 116 7.44 -3.45 -3.26
N ASN A 117 7.31 -4.55 -2.50
CA ASN A 117 6.18 -5.45 -2.60
C ASN A 117 4.83 -4.75 -2.32
N VAL A 118 4.76 -3.94 -1.25
CA VAL A 118 3.52 -3.21 -0.92
C VAL A 118 3.19 -2.12 -1.94
N LYS A 119 4.20 -1.56 -2.61
CA LYS A 119 3.99 -0.64 -3.73
C LYS A 119 3.37 -1.36 -4.92
N ASP A 120 3.86 -2.55 -5.27
CA ASP A 120 3.30 -3.36 -6.35
C ASP A 120 1.84 -3.75 -6.08
N GLU A 121 1.53 -4.19 -4.85
CA GLU A 121 0.14 -4.45 -4.43
C GLU A 121 -0.75 -3.20 -4.48
N THR A 122 -0.19 -2.04 -4.15
CA THR A 122 -0.89 -0.76 -4.25
C THR A 122 -1.22 -0.43 -5.71
N LEU A 123 -0.30 -0.69 -6.65
CA LEU A 123 -0.54 -0.49 -8.09
C LEU A 123 -1.64 -1.42 -8.62
N LYS A 124 -1.71 -2.68 -8.17
CA LYS A 124 -2.81 -3.60 -8.51
C LYS A 124 -4.17 -3.04 -8.06
N LEU A 125 -4.25 -2.55 -6.83
CA LEU A 125 -5.48 -1.91 -6.34
C LEU A 125 -5.87 -0.71 -7.20
N LEU A 126 -4.91 0.15 -7.53
CA LEU A 126 -5.16 1.36 -8.33
C LEU A 126 -5.67 1.02 -9.74
N ASP A 127 -5.21 -0.09 -10.34
CA ASP A 127 -5.74 -0.61 -11.60
C ASP A 127 -7.24 -0.94 -11.46
N PHE A 128 -7.66 -1.66 -10.41
CA PHE A 128 -9.09 -1.92 -10.16
C PHE A 128 -9.90 -0.63 -9.98
N LEU A 129 -9.41 0.32 -9.18
CA LEU A 129 -10.13 1.56 -8.90
C LEU A 129 -10.35 2.41 -10.16
N THR A 130 -9.36 2.47 -11.04
CA THR A 130 -9.39 3.29 -12.26
C THR A 130 -10.04 2.57 -13.44
N ASN A 131 -9.80 1.27 -13.63
CA ASN A 131 -10.23 0.53 -14.81
C ASN A 131 -11.53 -0.25 -14.63
N ASP A 132 -11.78 -0.80 -13.43
CA ASP A 132 -12.98 -1.58 -13.14
C ASP A 132 -14.08 -0.68 -12.58
N PHE A 133 -13.78 0.04 -11.49
CA PHE A 133 -14.76 0.94 -10.85
C PHE A 133 -14.89 2.30 -11.55
N ARG A 134 -13.93 2.65 -12.42
CA ARG A 134 -13.93 3.91 -13.17
C ARG A 134 -14.05 5.12 -12.24
N PHE A 135 -13.34 5.09 -11.12
CA PHE A 135 -13.12 6.31 -10.35
C PHE A 135 -12.16 7.21 -11.13
N SER A 136 -12.48 8.50 -11.15
CA SER A 136 -11.62 9.49 -11.77
C SER A 136 -10.36 9.68 -10.92
N GLU A 137 -9.20 9.84 -11.56
CA GLU A 137 -7.91 9.92 -10.88
C GLU A 137 -7.83 11.08 -9.87
N ASP A 138 -8.51 12.19 -10.14
CA ASP A 138 -8.62 13.36 -9.26
C ASP A 138 -9.44 13.11 -7.98
N LEU A 139 -10.17 11.99 -7.92
CA LEU A 139 -10.92 11.55 -6.75
C LEU A 139 -10.19 10.45 -5.96
N ILE A 140 -8.98 10.08 -6.38
CA ILE A 140 -8.14 9.07 -5.72
C ILE A 140 -6.91 9.76 -5.13
N ASP A 141 -6.85 9.88 -3.80
CA ASP A 141 -5.61 10.27 -3.12
C ASP A 141 -4.79 9.03 -2.80
N ILE A 142 -3.51 9.04 -3.19
CA ILE A 142 -2.53 8.02 -2.83
C ILE A 142 -1.63 8.62 -1.77
N VAL A 143 -1.40 7.94 -0.65
CA VAL A 143 -0.59 8.47 0.45
C VAL A 143 0.34 7.40 0.99
N PHE A 144 1.66 7.59 0.87
CA PHE A 144 2.61 6.78 1.64
C PHE A 144 2.44 7.08 3.13
N SER A 145 2.21 6.05 3.95
CA SER A 145 1.84 6.19 5.36
C SER A 145 2.95 6.71 6.26
N GLY A 146 4.16 6.93 5.72
CA GLY A 146 5.37 7.24 6.49
C GLY A 146 5.96 6.01 7.17
N GLY A 147 5.37 4.82 7.02
CA GLY A 147 5.85 3.59 7.63
C GLY A 147 6.14 2.54 6.58
N ARG A 148 5.24 1.55 6.49
CA ARG A 148 5.43 0.31 5.74
C ARG A 148 4.39 0.09 4.64
N GLY A 149 3.71 1.15 4.23
CA GLY A 149 2.49 0.98 3.47
C GLY A 149 1.93 2.24 2.86
N TYR A 150 0.80 2.07 2.19
CA TYR A 150 0.08 3.12 1.50
C TYR A 150 -1.38 3.15 1.93
N HIS A 151 -1.92 4.35 2.02
CA HIS A 151 -3.35 4.59 2.17
C HIS A 151 -3.89 5.14 0.86
N ILE A 152 -4.96 4.53 0.36
CA ILE A 152 -5.70 5.05 -0.79
C ILE A 152 -7.02 5.62 -0.29
N HIS A 153 -7.37 6.83 -0.70
CA HIS A 153 -8.68 7.43 -0.46
C HIS A 153 -9.42 7.62 -1.76
N VAL A 154 -10.61 7.07 -1.88
CA VAL A 154 -11.58 7.36 -2.93
C VAL A 154 -12.64 8.30 -2.36
N ARG A 155 -12.68 9.53 -2.89
CA ARG A 155 -13.56 10.63 -2.44
C ARG A 155 -14.81 10.83 -3.30
N ASP A 156 -15.14 9.84 -4.11
CA ASP A 156 -16.30 9.88 -4.98
C ASP A 156 -17.61 9.87 -4.16
N GLN A 157 -18.54 10.75 -4.52
CA GLN A 157 -19.82 10.88 -3.82
C GLN A 157 -20.65 9.58 -3.87
N ARG A 158 -20.46 8.74 -4.90
CA ARG A 158 -21.11 7.43 -5.06
C ARG A 158 -20.80 6.46 -3.92
N VAL A 159 -19.62 6.57 -3.30
CA VAL A 159 -19.18 5.64 -2.24
C VAL A 159 -19.29 6.22 -0.83
N ARG A 160 -19.58 7.53 -0.71
CA ARG A 160 -19.54 8.25 0.56
C ARG A 160 -20.49 7.70 1.63
N THR A 161 -21.65 7.23 1.23
CA THR A 161 -22.70 6.71 2.14
C THR A 161 -22.65 5.19 2.31
N LEU A 162 -21.71 4.50 1.66
CA LEU A 162 -21.62 3.03 1.78
C LEU A 162 -21.32 2.65 3.22
N GLY A 163 -22.05 1.65 3.73
CA GLY A 163 -21.82 1.05 5.03
C GLY A 163 -20.72 -0.01 4.98
N SER A 164 -20.33 -0.52 6.15
CA SER A 164 -19.25 -1.50 6.29
C SER A 164 -19.44 -2.77 5.44
N ALA A 165 -20.68 -3.28 5.33
CA ALA A 165 -20.95 -4.48 4.54
C ALA A 165 -20.71 -4.25 3.03
N GLN A 166 -21.22 -3.14 2.49
CA GLN A 166 -21.04 -2.78 1.08
C GLN A 166 -19.56 -2.52 0.74
N ARG A 167 -18.79 -2.00 1.70
CA ARG A 167 -17.34 -1.80 1.53
C ARG A 167 -16.57 -3.10 1.52
N ARG A 168 -17.00 -4.10 2.32
CA ARG A 168 -16.42 -5.46 2.26
C ARG A 168 -16.64 -6.12 0.90
N GLU A 169 -17.81 -5.95 0.28
CA GLU A 169 -18.02 -6.45 -1.09
C GLU A 169 -17.04 -5.82 -2.12
N ILE A 170 -16.65 -4.56 -1.91
CA ILE A 170 -15.62 -3.92 -2.75
C ILE A 170 -14.25 -4.56 -2.50
N VAL A 171 -13.92 -4.86 -1.24
CA VAL A 171 -12.68 -5.59 -0.89
C VAL A 171 -12.68 -6.99 -1.51
N ASP A 172 -13.78 -7.71 -1.42
CA ASP A 172 -13.92 -9.05 -2.01
C ASP A 172 -13.72 -8.99 -3.52
N TYR A 173 -14.28 -7.98 -4.19
CA TYR A 173 -14.08 -7.78 -5.62
C TYR A 173 -12.60 -7.53 -5.97
N VAL A 174 -11.89 -6.62 -5.29
CA VAL A 174 -10.50 -6.30 -5.65
C VAL A 174 -9.50 -7.39 -5.26
N SER A 175 -9.79 -8.14 -4.19
CA SER A 175 -8.98 -9.29 -3.77
C SER A 175 -9.26 -10.54 -4.60
N GLY A 176 -10.39 -10.59 -5.31
CA GLY A 176 -10.87 -11.78 -5.99
C GLY A 176 -11.40 -12.84 -5.02
N ALA A 177 -11.62 -12.48 -3.75
CA ALA A 177 -12.22 -13.36 -2.77
C ALA A 177 -13.62 -13.78 -3.22
N GLY A 178 -13.95 -15.06 -3.03
CA GLY A 178 -15.23 -15.60 -3.45
C GLY A 178 -15.37 -15.84 -4.96
N LEU A 179 -14.36 -15.52 -5.79
CA LEU A 179 -14.28 -16.01 -7.18
C LEU A 179 -14.08 -17.52 -7.17
N SER A 180 -15.19 -18.23 -7.01
CA SER A 180 -15.21 -19.68 -7.05
C SER A 180 -15.11 -20.11 -8.50
N LEU A 181 -13.92 -20.50 -8.94
CA LEU A 181 -13.79 -21.48 -10.00
C LEU A 181 -14.17 -22.83 -9.43
N LYS A 182 -15.45 -23.08 -9.13
CA LYS A 182 -15.85 -24.46 -8.82
C LYS A 182 -15.44 -25.30 -10.03
N PRO A 183 -14.72 -26.42 -9.85
CA PRO A 183 -14.42 -27.36 -10.94
C PRO A 183 -15.69 -27.81 -11.68
N GLU A 184 -16.84 -27.72 -11.02
CA GLU A 184 -18.18 -28.00 -11.56
C GLU A 184 -18.72 -26.89 -12.48
N SER A 185 -18.40 -25.61 -12.27
CA SER A 185 -18.61 -24.56 -13.28
C SER A 185 -17.59 -24.66 -14.43
N ILE A 186 -16.45 -25.31 -14.17
CA ILE A 186 -15.48 -25.78 -15.17
C ILE A 186 -15.94 -27.15 -15.78
N SER A 187 -17.06 -27.74 -15.36
CA SER A 187 -17.59 -28.96 -16.00
C SER A 187 -18.26 -28.69 -17.35
N SER A 188 -18.59 -27.42 -17.64
CA SER A 188 -18.80 -27.00 -19.04
C SER A 188 -17.48 -27.08 -19.79
N PRO A 189 -17.46 -27.54 -21.05
CA PRO A 189 -16.24 -27.54 -21.85
C PRO A 189 -15.78 -26.10 -22.01
N ILE A 190 -14.73 -25.70 -21.29
CA ILE A 190 -13.98 -24.48 -21.57
C ILE A 190 -13.31 -24.71 -22.92
N SER A 191 -14.05 -24.42 -23.98
CA SER A 191 -13.51 -24.22 -25.32
C SER A 191 -12.84 -22.85 -25.48
N GLU A 192 -12.97 -21.99 -24.47
CA GLU A 192 -12.60 -20.59 -24.51
C GLU A 192 -12.11 -20.11 -23.15
N ILE A 193 -11.11 -19.22 -23.12
CA ILE A 193 -10.72 -18.48 -21.91
C ILE A 193 -11.60 -17.22 -21.76
N PRO A 194 -11.61 -16.55 -20.58
CA PRO A 194 -12.31 -15.28 -20.42
C PRO A 194 -11.92 -14.28 -21.52
N ARG A 195 -12.91 -13.57 -22.07
CA ARG A 195 -12.70 -12.63 -23.19
C ARG A 195 -12.36 -11.24 -22.65
N GLU A 196 -11.45 -10.54 -23.30
CA GLU A 196 -11.07 -9.18 -22.91
C GLU A 196 -12.27 -8.22 -22.88
N GLY A 197 -13.17 -8.35 -23.85
CA GLY A 197 -14.35 -7.49 -24.00
C GLY A 197 -15.44 -7.66 -22.93
N MET A 198 -15.36 -8.66 -22.04
CA MET A 198 -16.34 -8.86 -20.97
C MET A 198 -16.15 -7.89 -19.78
N GLY A 199 -15.00 -7.21 -19.70
CA GLY A 199 -14.69 -6.30 -18.60
C GLY A 199 -14.38 -7.03 -17.28
N GLY A 200 -14.16 -6.25 -16.23
CA GLY A 200 -13.86 -6.72 -14.88
C GLY A 200 -12.76 -7.78 -14.81
N TRP A 201 -12.93 -8.77 -13.93
CA TRP A 201 -12.03 -9.91 -13.80
C TRP A 201 -11.79 -10.69 -15.09
N ALA A 202 -12.78 -10.84 -15.97
CA ALA A 202 -12.59 -11.54 -17.24
C ALA A 202 -11.58 -10.81 -18.14
N ARG A 203 -11.65 -9.48 -18.20
CA ARG A 203 -10.67 -8.65 -18.88
C ARG A 203 -9.29 -8.77 -18.25
N ASN A 204 -9.21 -8.67 -16.93
CA ASN A 204 -7.92 -8.62 -16.23
C ASN A 204 -7.20 -9.97 -16.35
N ILE A 205 -7.92 -11.09 -16.21
CA ILE A 205 -7.39 -12.44 -16.45
C ILE A 205 -6.91 -12.59 -17.90
N ASN A 206 -7.70 -12.15 -18.88
CA ASN A 206 -7.30 -12.25 -20.29
C ASN A 206 -6.01 -11.46 -20.57
N LYS A 207 -5.95 -10.21 -20.10
CA LYS A 207 -4.76 -9.36 -20.26
C LYS A 207 -3.52 -9.98 -19.63
N TRP A 208 -3.64 -10.53 -18.43
CA TRP A 208 -2.54 -11.24 -17.77
C TRP A 208 -2.09 -12.45 -18.59
N ILE A 209 -3.03 -13.29 -19.06
CA ILE A 209 -2.70 -14.47 -19.89
C ILE A 209 -1.97 -14.03 -21.18
N VAL A 210 -2.50 -13.03 -21.87
CA VAL A 210 -1.90 -12.48 -23.10
C VAL A 210 -0.50 -11.92 -22.85
N GLY A 211 -0.32 -11.15 -21.76
CA GLY A 211 0.99 -10.63 -21.37
C GLY A 211 1.99 -11.76 -21.07
N TYR A 212 1.57 -12.75 -20.30
CA TYR A 212 2.39 -13.93 -20.00
C TYR A 212 2.81 -14.68 -21.26
N LEU A 213 1.88 -14.90 -22.20
CA LEU A 213 2.18 -15.59 -23.46
C LEU A 213 3.14 -14.78 -24.34
N ARG A 214 2.99 -13.46 -24.42
CA ARG A 214 3.89 -12.58 -25.18
C ARG A 214 5.33 -12.63 -24.69
N ASP A 215 5.54 -12.93 -23.42
CA ASP A 215 6.88 -13.09 -22.85
C ASP A 215 7.55 -14.42 -23.21
N LEU A 216 6.84 -15.37 -23.83
CA LEU A 216 7.41 -16.65 -24.29
C LEU A 216 8.13 -16.44 -25.63
N LYS A 217 9.37 -15.95 -25.57
CA LYS A 217 10.12 -15.52 -26.77
C LYS A 217 10.73 -16.67 -27.58
N ASP A 218 11.23 -17.69 -26.90
CA ASP A 218 11.91 -18.84 -27.53
C ASP A 218 11.67 -20.13 -26.73
N PRO A 219 11.90 -21.32 -27.31
CA PRO A 219 11.63 -22.59 -26.66
C PRO A 219 12.33 -22.78 -25.31
N GLU A 220 13.58 -22.33 -25.17
CA GLU A 220 14.35 -22.54 -23.95
C GLU A 220 13.86 -21.63 -22.83
N THR A 221 13.69 -20.33 -23.10
CA THR A 221 13.15 -19.40 -22.10
C THR A 221 11.70 -19.72 -21.74
N ALA A 222 10.90 -20.17 -22.71
CA ALA A 222 9.52 -20.58 -22.47
C ALA A 222 9.43 -21.79 -21.54
N VAL A 223 10.28 -22.81 -21.72
CA VAL A 223 10.29 -23.98 -20.83
C VAL A 223 10.63 -23.58 -19.40
N ASN A 224 11.57 -22.65 -19.20
CA ASN A 224 11.92 -22.15 -17.87
C ASN A 224 10.76 -21.37 -17.23
N LYS A 225 10.18 -20.40 -17.94
CA LYS A 225 9.08 -19.58 -17.44
C LYS A 225 7.84 -20.41 -17.11
N LEU A 226 7.48 -21.37 -17.96
CA LEU A 226 6.34 -22.27 -17.72
C LEU A 226 6.45 -23.10 -16.43
N GLN A 227 7.66 -23.33 -15.93
CA GLN A 227 7.88 -24.05 -14.67
C GLN A 227 7.56 -23.23 -13.43
N GLU A 228 7.38 -21.90 -13.56
CA GLU A 228 6.88 -21.02 -12.50
C GLU A 228 5.37 -21.20 -12.24
N ILE A 229 4.69 -22.00 -13.07
CA ILE A 229 3.28 -22.35 -12.90
C ILE A 229 3.18 -23.64 -12.10
N ASP A 230 2.49 -23.56 -10.96
CA ASP A 230 2.26 -24.71 -10.09
C ASP A 230 1.74 -25.93 -10.85
N GLY A 231 2.48 -27.04 -10.70
CA GLY A 231 2.18 -28.33 -11.30
C GLY A 231 2.63 -28.53 -12.75
N ILE A 232 3.41 -27.60 -13.31
CA ILE A 232 4.10 -27.74 -14.60
C ILE A 232 5.60 -27.96 -14.36
N GLY A 233 6.06 -29.20 -14.46
CA GLY A 233 7.50 -29.50 -14.47
C GLY A 233 8.11 -29.47 -15.87
N ALA A 234 9.44 -29.56 -15.97
CA ALA A 234 10.20 -29.51 -17.22
C ALA A 234 9.60 -30.35 -18.37
N ALA A 235 9.20 -31.60 -18.12
CA ALA A 235 8.61 -32.47 -19.14
C ALA A 235 7.27 -31.95 -19.67
N LYS A 236 6.40 -31.42 -18.80
CA LYS A 236 5.11 -30.84 -19.21
C LYS A 236 5.32 -29.52 -19.95
N ALA A 237 6.24 -28.68 -19.48
CA ALA A 237 6.61 -27.43 -20.14
C ALA A 237 7.12 -27.69 -21.56
N LYS A 238 8.03 -28.66 -21.72
CA LYS A 238 8.53 -29.07 -23.04
C LYS A 238 7.41 -29.58 -23.94
N ASN A 239 6.51 -30.44 -23.43
CA ASN A 239 5.37 -30.92 -24.21
C ASN A 239 4.43 -29.80 -24.68
N LEU A 240 4.27 -28.72 -23.90
CA LEU A 240 3.46 -27.56 -24.31
C LEU A 240 4.15 -26.80 -25.46
N VAL A 241 5.45 -26.57 -25.35
CA VAL A 241 6.25 -25.90 -26.38
C VAL A 241 6.29 -26.72 -27.66
N ASP A 242 6.63 -28.01 -27.57
CA ASP A 242 6.64 -28.96 -28.70
C ASP A 242 5.22 -29.12 -29.30
N GLY A 243 4.18 -28.92 -28.49
CA GLY A 243 2.77 -28.92 -28.89
C GLY A 243 2.26 -27.63 -29.56
N GLY A 244 3.16 -26.70 -29.88
CA GLY A 244 2.83 -25.46 -30.61
C GLY A 244 2.37 -24.30 -29.73
N LEU A 245 2.63 -24.30 -28.41
CA LEU A 245 2.25 -23.17 -27.55
C LEU A 245 2.84 -21.84 -28.04
N LEU A 246 4.03 -21.84 -28.63
CA LEU A 246 4.67 -20.62 -29.14
C LEU A 246 3.93 -20.01 -30.35
N ASP A 247 3.06 -20.76 -31.03
CA ASP A 247 2.20 -20.20 -32.08
C ASP A 247 1.24 -19.13 -31.51
N SER A 248 0.97 -19.19 -30.19
CA SER A 248 0.15 -18.20 -29.49
C SER A 248 0.72 -16.78 -29.54
N VAL A 249 2.04 -16.63 -29.73
CA VAL A 249 2.77 -15.35 -29.58
C VAL A 249 2.59 -14.44 -30.78
N SER A 250 2.18 -14.97 -31.95
CA SER A 250 1.92 -14.15 -33.14
C SER A 250 0.73 -13.20 -32.94
N ASP A 251 0.82 -11.98 -33.48
CA ASP A 251 -0.21 -10.95 -33.30
C ASP A 251 -1.62 -11.45 -33.67
N ALA A 252 -1.74 -12.16 -34.79
CA ALA A 252 -3.02 -12.72 -35.24
C ALA A 252 -3.61 -13.75 -34.26
N ASN A 253 -2.76 -14.55 -33.61
CA ASN A 253 -3.21 -15.53 -32.61
C ASN A 253 -3.47 -14.89 -31.25
N ILE A 254 -2.72 -13.85 -30.87
CA ILE A 254 -3.02 -13.05 -29.68
C ILE A 254 -4.41 -12.41 -29.80
N GLU A 255 -4.77 -11.83 -30.94
CA GLU A 255 -6.11 -11.25 -31.14
C GLU A 255 -7.24 -12.27 -31.01
N ARG A 256 -6.98 -13.53 -31.36
CA ARG A 256 -7.92 -14.65 -31.18
C ARG A 256 -8.03 -15.02 -29.71
N ILE A 257 -6.92 -15.09 -28.99
CA ILE A 257 -6.86 -15.36 -27.55
C ILE A 257 -7.55 -14.22 -26.77
N GLN A 258 -7.41 -12.96 -27.18
CA GLN A 258 -8.13 -11.82 -26.59
C GLN A 258 -9.66 -11.99 -26.73
N ARG A 259 -10.11 -12.59 -27.83
CA ARG A 259 -11.52 -12.98 -28.06
C ARG A 259 -11.93 -14.28 -27.36
N GLY A 260 -11.04 -14.89 -26.59
CA GLY A 260 -11.25 -16.13 -25.86
C GLY A 260 -10.99 -17.40 -26.69
N GLU A 261 -10.62 -17.28 -27.96
CA GLU A 261 -10.45 -18.43 -28.85
C GLU A 261 -9.10 -19.11 -28.61
N ILE A 262 -9.10 -20.34 -28.08
CA ILE A 262 -7.87 -21.13 -27.83
C ILE A 262 -7.82 -22.45 -28.61
N LYS A 263 -8.91 -22.81 -29.30
CA LYS A 263 -9.06 -24.09 -30.01
C LYS A 263 -8.04 -24.34 -31.13
N PHE A 264 -7.42 -23.28 -31.65
CA PHE A 264 -6.41 -23.41 -32.69
C PHE A 264 -5.08 -23.99 -32.15
N LEU A 265 -4.85 -23.91 -30.84
CA LEU A 265 -3.69 -24.49 -30.17
C LEU A 265 -3.97 -25.95 -29.80
N THR A 266 -4.09 -26.81 -30.81
CA THR A 266 -4.57 -28.19 -30.63
C THR A 266 -3.65 -29.06 -29.78
N GLY A 267 -2.35 -28.74 -29.68
CA GLY A 267 -1.39 -29.45 -28.81
C GLY A 267 -1.39 -28.97 -27.35
N VAL A 268 -2.13 -27.91 -27.02
CA VAL A 268 -2.18 -27.33 -25.67
C VAL A 268 -3.37 -27.87 -24.90
N GLN A 269 -3.11 -28.60 -23.83
CA GLN A 269 -4.15 -29.24 -23.02
C GLN A 269 -4.98 -28.21 -22.24
N ARG A 270 -6.27 -28.51 -22.05
CA ARG A 270 -7.19 -27.70 -21.22
C ARG A 270 -6.68 -27.43 -19.80
N SER A 271 -6.01 -28.40 -19.20
CA SER A 271 -5.45 -28.30 -17.86
C SER A 271 -4.41 -27.18 -17.72
N PHE A 272 -3.73 -26.80 -18.80
CA PHE A 272 -2.82 -25.66 -18.83
C PHE A 272 -3.59 -24.34 -18.68
N TRP A 273 -4.64 -24.12 -19.49
CA TRP A 273 -5.44 -22.89 -19.43
C TRP A 273 -6.11 -22.69 -18.07
N ASN A 274 -6.59 -23.77 -17.44
CA ASN A 274 -7.12 -23.68 -16.08
C ASN A 274 -6.05 -23.21 -15.07
N ARG A 275 -4.80 -23.67 -15.20
CA ARG A 275 -3.69 -23.21 -14.35
C ARG A 275 -3.33 -21.76 -14.61
N MET A 276 -3.34 -21.35 -15.88
CA MET A 276 -3.12 -19.95 -16.26
C MET A 276 -4.16 -19.03 -15.63
N ILE A 277 -5.45 -19.40 -15.68
CA ILE A 277 -6.52 -18.61 -15.06
C ILE A 277 -6.34 -18.54 -13.54
N LEU A 278 -6.02 -19.67 -12.88
CA LEU A 278 -5.79 -19.70 -11.43
C LEU A 278 -4.59 -18.83 -11.01
N LYS A 279 -3.47 -18.93 -11.73
CA LYS A 279 -2.29 -18.09 -11.50
C LYS A 279 -2.59 -16.62 -11.76
N ALA A 280 -3.31 -16.29 -12.83
CA ALA A 280 -3.76 -14.94 -13.11
C ALA A 280 -4.59 -14.37 -11.94
N MET A 281 -5.56 -15.13 -11.43
CA MET A 281 -6.39 -14.68 -10.31
C MET A 281 -5.57 -14.39 -9.06
N GLN A 282 -4.59 -15.25 -8.75
CA GLN A 282 -3.69 -15.08 -7.62
C GLN A 282 -2.77 -13.85 -7.78
N GLU A 283 -2.27 -13.58 -8.98
CA GLU A 283 -1.33 -12.49 -9.21
C GLU A 283 -2.01 -11.12 -9.43
N ILE A 284 -3.23 -11.10 -9.97
CA ILE A 284 -3.98 -9.87 -10.22
C ILE A 284 -4.61 -9.33 -8.93
N GLY A 285 -5.13 -10.21 -8.06
CA GLY A 285 -5.83 -9.80 -6.84
C GLY A 285 -4.99 -8.90 -5.96
N ALA A 286 -5.60 -7.82 -5.48
CA ALA A 286 -4.94 -6.87 -4.58
C ALA A 286 -5.06 -7.34 -3.12
N SER A 287 -3.93 -7.39 -2.42
CA SER A 287 -3.86 -7.73 -1.00
C SER A 287 -4.18 -6.53 -0.13
N VAL A 288 -5.47 -6.35 0.20
CA VAL A 288 -5.97 -5.24 1.02
C VAL A 288 -6.31 -5.70 2.43
N ASP A 289 -6.05 -4.86 3.44
CA ASP A 289 -6.54 -5.07 4.82
C ASP A 289 -8.07 -4.82 4.89
N GLU A 290 -8.84 -5.91 4.81
CA GLU A 290 -10.31 -5.92 4.80
C GLU A 290 -10.95 -5.19 6.02
N PRO A 291 -10.55 -5.47 7.28
CA PRO A 291 -11.01 -4.72 8.44
C PRO A 291 -10.94 -3.19 8.30
N VAL A 292 -9.91 -2.68 7.62
CA VAL A 292 -9.66 -1.24 7.52
C VAL A 292 -10.65 -0.58 6.57
N THR A 293 -10.86 -1.21 5.41
CA THR A 293 -11.78 -0.70 4.39
C THR A 293 -13.23 -0.71 4.87
N GLY A 294 -13.60 -1.71 5.68
CA GLY A 294 -14.91 -1.81 6.29
C GLY A 294 -15.18 -0.78 7.40
N ASP A 295 -14.15 -0.20 8.02
CA ASP A 295 -14.30 0.72 9.14
C ASP A 295 -14.59 2.16 8.67
N ILE A 296 -15.88 2.51 8.67
CA ILE A 296 -16.39 3.83 8.30
C ILE A 296 -16.04 4.95 9.30
N LYS A 297 -15.33 4.65 10.39
CA LYS A 297 -14.96 5.60 11.47
C LYS A 297 -13.46 5.63 11.74
N ARG A 298 -12.67 4.96 10.90
CA ARG A 298 -11.21 4.84 11.03
C ARG A 298 -10.54 6.21 11.14
N LEU A 299 -9.52 6.30 11.99
CA LEU A 299 -8.56 7.41 11.95
C LEU A 299 -7.39 7.02 11.04
N ILE A 300 -7.01 7.91 10.14
CA ILE A 300 -5.95 7.70 9.17
C ILE A 300 -4.94 8.83 9.24
N ARG A 301 -3.70 8.52 8.89
CA ARG A 301 -2.58 9.43 9.11
C ARG A 301 -2.69 10.68 8.25
N LEU A 302 -2.40 11.83 8.85
CA LEU A 302 -2.44 13.12 8.18
C LEU A 302 -1.37 13.20 7.07
N PRO A 303 -1.73 13.52 5.82
CA PRO A 303 -0.75 13.77 4.77
C PRO A 303 0.24 14.86 5.19
N THR A 304 1.50 14.73 4.77
CA THR A 304 2.62 15.64 5.11
C THR A 304 2.99 15.74 6.59
N SER A 305 2.34 14.98 7.50
CA SER A 305 2.83 14.85 8.87
C SER A 305 4.06 13.95 8.94
N LEU A 306 4.62 13.77 10.14
CA LEU A 306 5.66 12.77 10.40
C LEU A 306 5.07 11.50 11.01
N HIS A 307 5.77 10.38 10.79
CA HIS A 307 5.47 9.09 11.42
C HIS A 307 6.42 8.86 12.61
N GLY A 308 5.90 8.95 13.84
CA GLY A 308 6.69 8.83 15.07
C GLY A 308 7.46 7.52 15.29
N GLY A 309 7.15 6.45 14.55
CA GLY A 309 7.88 5.18 14.58
C GLY A 309 9.00 5.04 13.54
N SER A 310 9.15 6.00 12.63
CA SER A 310 10.11 5.93 11.51
C SER A 310 10.73 7.27 11.15
N SER A 311 10.28 8.37 11.74
CA SER A 311 10.66 9.75 11.40
C SER A 311 10.37 10.20 9.96
N MET A 312 9.83 9.32 9.12
CA MET A 312 9.54 9.60 7.72
C MET A 312 8.30 10.46 7.57
N ARG A 313 8.31 11.29 6.53
CA ARG A 313 7.16 12.08 6.10
C ARG A 313 6.09 11.18 5.49
N VAL A 314 4.84 11.52 5.77
CA VAL A 314 3.66 10.97 5.10
C VAL A 314 3.54 11.68 3.75
N VAL A 315 3.71 10.96 2.65
CA VAL A 315 3.86 11.60 1.32
C VAL A 315 2.61 11.39 0.49
N PRO A 316 1.84 12.45 0.15
CA PRO A 316 0.82 12.37 -0.89
C PRO A 316 1.46 12.15 -2.25
N LEU A 317 0.86 11.28 -3.05
CA LEU A 317 1.34 10.84 -4.36
C LEU A 317 0.19 10.88 -5.38
N THR A 318 0.56 10.90 -6.65
CA THR A 318 -0.29 10.72 -7.82
C THR A 318 -0.02 9.36 -8.44
N LEU A 319 -0.85 8.92 -9.39
CA LEU A 319 -0.62 7.70 -10.15
C LEU A 319 0.71 7.72 -10.90
N GLN A 320 1.15 8.90 -11.36
CA GLN A 320 2.43 9.05 -12.04
C GLN A 320 3.61 9.05 -11.07
N THR A 321 3.47 9.71 -9.91
CA THR A 321 4.60 9.85 -8.97
C THR A 321 4.80 8.62 -8.10
N ILE A 322 3.77 7.80 -7.83
CA ILE A 322 3.94 6.56 -7.05
C ILE A 322 4.96 5.65 -7.73
N GLU A 323 4.95 5.52 -9.05
CA GLU A 323 5.87 4.64 -9.80
C GLU A 323 7.34 4.99 -9.57
N MET A 324 7.68 6.27 -9.47
CA MET A 324 9.05 6.75 -9.25
C MET A 324 9.42 6.94 -7.77
N PHE A 325 8.43 6.90 -6.87
CA PHE A 325 8.64 7.18 -5.45
C PHE A 325 9.48 6.09 -4.78
N ASP A 326 10.52 6.53 -4.07
CA ASP A 326 11.35 5.71 -3.18
C ASP A 326 11.20 6.21 -1.73
N PRO A 327 10.47 5.47 -0.86
CA PRO A 327 10.26 5.89 0.52
C PRO A 327 11.54 6.08 1.34
N LEU A 328 12.60 5.32 1.05
CA LEU A 328 13.87 5.37 1.79
C LEU A 328 14.73 6.58 1.41
N ASN A 329 14.32 7.33 0.39
CA ASN A 329 14.92 8.56 -0.08
C ASN A 329 13.95 9.75 0.10
N ASP A 330 12.80 9.69 -0.55
CA ASP A 330 11.86 10.81 -0.74
C ASP A 330 11.05 11.17 0.52
N ALA A 331 10.92 10.22 1.46
CA ALA A 331 10.25 10.44 2.74
C ALA A 331 11.22 10.85 3.87
N VAL A 332 12.54 10.90 3.61
CA VAL A 332 13.58 11.20 4.59
C VAL A 332 13.88 12.70 4.61
N VAL A 333 13.35 13.41 5.60
CA VAL A 333 13.31 14.89 5.63
C VAL A 333 14.35 15.57 6.52
N PHE A 334 14.99 14.83 7.44
CA PHE A 334 15.96 15.42 8.35
C PHE A 334 17.34 15.62 7.70
N SER A 335 18.17 16.44 8.34
CA SER A 335 19.48 16.82 7.79
C SER A 335 20.49 15.68 7.90
N ASP A 336 21.63 15.84 7.22
CA ASP A 336 22.78 14.96 7.28
C ASP A 336 23.80 15.38 8.35
N ARG A 337 23.48 16.38 9.18
CA ARG A 337 24.34 16.84 10.26
C ARG A 337 24.63 15.70 11.23
N GLU A 338 25.88 15.59 11.64
CA GLU A 338 26.28 14.55 12.59
C GLU A 338 25.68 14.76 13.98
N ILE A 339 25.09 13.71 14.52
CA ILE A 339 24.64 13.61 15.91
C ILE A 339 25.23 12.37 16.57
N SER A 340 25.35 12.41 17.90
CA SER A 340 25.80 11.26 18.67
C SER A 340 24.61 10.49 19.23
N VAL A 341 24.64 9.17 19.06
CA VAL A 341 23.62 8.23 19.52
C VAL A 341 24.26 7.14 20.35
N ALA A 342 23.51 6.56 21.28
CA ALA A 342 23.93 5.41 22.07
C ALA A 342 23.02 4.22 21.80
N ALA A 343 23.61 3.05 21.52
CA ALA A 343 22.87 1.80 21.37
C ALA A 343 23.19 0.86 22.55
N GLU A 344 22.17 0.21 23.09
CA GLU A 344 22.32 -0.86 24.11
C GLU A 344 22.58 -2.23 23.47
N SER A 345 22.29 -2.37 22.17
CA SER A 345 22.55 -3.57 21.37
C SER A 345 22.71 -3.16 19.90
N PRO A 346 23.37 -3.97 19.06
CA PRO A 346 23.57 -3.64 17.65
C PRO A 346 22.27 -3.30 16.93
N ALA A 347 22.27 -2.18 16.20
CA ALA A 347 21.12 -1.72 15.43
C ALA A 347 21.56 -1.25 14.05
N SER A 348 20.68 -1.37 13.05
CA SER A 348 20.98 -0.91 11.70
C SER A 348 19.77 -0.33 10.98
N CYS A 349 20.05 0.48 9.96
CA CYS A 349 19.03 0.98 9.03
C CYS A 349 19.62 1.31 7.66
N ASP A 350 18.76 1.24 6.64
CA ASP A 350 19.05 1.65 5.28
C ASP A 350 18.27 2.90 4.93
N LEU A 351 18.97 4.02 4.69
CA LEU A 351 18.35 5.30 4.34
C LEU A 351 19.24 6.08 3.38
N ARG A 352 18.62 6.78 2.43
CA ARG A 352 19.32 7.58 1.41
C ARG A 352 20.40 6.80 0.64
N GLY A 353 20.14 5.53 0.34
CA GLY A 353 21.10 4.64 -0.33
C GLY A 353 22.32 4.24 0.52
N ASN A 354 22.34 4.54 1.81
CA ASN A 354 23.43 4.20 2.73
C ASN A 354 22.97 3.16 3.76
N HIS A 355 23.87 2.25 4.12
CA HIS A 355 23.70 1.31 5.21
C HIS A 355 24.41 1.83 6.47
N PHE A 356 23.70 1.92 7.58
CA PHE A 356 24.24 2.33 8.87
C PHE A 356 24.17 1.18 9.86
N GLU A 357 25.30 0.82 10.45
CA GLU A 357 25.40 -0.13 11.57
C GLU A 357 25.88 0.63 12.81
N ILE A 358 25.20 0.42 13.92
CA ILE A 358 25.48 1.02 15.22
C ILE A 358 25.80 -0.10 16.18
N GLU A 359 27.08 -0.21 16.52
CA GLU A 359 27.54 -1.10 17.58
C GLU A 359 27.08 -0.62 18.96
N GLU A 360 27.15 -1.52 19.94
CA GLU A 360 26.90 -1.19 21.33
C GLU A 360 27.82 -0.05 21.80
N GLY A 361 27.25 0.94 22.48
CA GLY A 361 27.96 2.15 22.92
C GLY A 361 27.61 3.38 22.09
N VAL A 362 28.52 4.36 22.07
CA VAL A 362 28.27 5.68 21.45
C VAL A 362 28.85 5.73 20.04
N SER A 363 28.01 6.06 19.07
CA SER A 363 28.38 6.26 17.67
C SER A 363 27.94 7.63 17.17
N THR A 364 28.59 8.12 16.12
CA THR A 364 28.17 9.35 15.41
C THR A 364 27.56 8.96 14.07
N VAL A 365 26.39 9.52 13.76
CA VAL A 365 25.63 9.24 12.54
C VAL A 365 24.99 10.52 11.99
N PRO A 366 24.62 10.55 10.70
CA PRO A 366 23.75 11.59 10.17
C PRO A 366 22.43 11.69 10.94
N GLU A 367 21.94 12.91 11.14
CA GLU A 367 20.73 13.21 11.94
C GLU A 367 19.52 12.41 11.47
N TYR A 368 19.30 12.28 10.15
CA TYR A 368 18.18 11.48 9.64
C TYR A 368 18.24 10.00 10.08
N ALA A 369 19.41 9.39 10.10
CA ALA A 369 19.59 8.00 10.49
C ALA A 369 19.43 7.84 12.01
N GLY A 370 20.03 8.75 12.78
CA GLY A 370 19.90 8.73 14.24
C GLY A 370 18.45 8.95 14.69
N ILE A 371 17.73 9.92 14.13
CA ILE A 371 16.31 10.15 14.44
C ILE A 371 15.46 8.94 14.04
N HIS A 372 15.71 8.34 12.87
CA HIS A 372 14.98 7.14 12.44
C HIS A 372 15.13 5.98 13.44
N LEU A 373 16.37 5.68 13.85
CA LEU A 373 16.67 4.63 14.83
C LEU A 373 16.11 4.95 16.21
N MET A 374 16.13 6.22 16.64
CA MET A 374 15.50 6.66 17.88
C MET A 374 13.99 6.45 17.84
N CYS A 375 13.32 6.83 16.74
CA CYS A 375 11.88 6.59 16.55
C CYS A 375 11.50 5.10 16.60
N ARG A 376 12.40 4.21 16.15
CA ARG A 376 12.26 2.75 16.29
C ARG A 376 12.59 2.22 17.68
N GLY A 377 13.07 3.08 18.58
CA GLY A 377 13.50 2.71 19.92
C GLY A 377 14.82 1.93 19.97
N ALA A 378 15.61 1.95 18.89
CA ALA A 378 16.85 1.17 18.77
C ALA A 378 18.06 1.88 19.38
N VAL A 379 18.06 3.22 19.40
CA VAL A 379 19.15 4.04 19.96
C VAL A 379 18.59 5.21 20.77
N GLU A 380 19.42 5.80 21.62
CA GLU A 380 19.10 6.96 22.45
C GLU A 380 19.98 8.17 22.08
N TYR A 381 19.46 9.39 22.26
CA TYR A 381 20.19 10.62 21.95
C TYR A 381 21.28 10.94 22.99
N VAL A 382 22.48 11.31 22.50
CA VAL A 382 23.61 11.77 23.30
C VAL A 382 23.97 13.21 22.89
N LYS A 383 23.75 14.18 23.79
CA LYS A 383 24.29 15.55 23.61
C LYS A 383 25.80 15.45 23.80
N ARG A 384 26.56 15.95 22.84
CA ARG A 384 28.00 16.22 23.02
C ARG A 384 28.16 17.19 24.20
N LEU A 385 29.02 16.83 25.15
CA LEU A 385 29.37 17.66 26.31
C LEU A 385 30.15 18.90 25.89
#